data_AF-A0A0H5RJP9-F1
#
_entry.id   AF-A0A0H5RJP9-F1
#
_cell.length_a   1.000
_cell.length_b   1.000
_cell.length_c   1.000
_cell.angle_alpha   90.00
_cell.angle_beta   90.00
_cell.angle_gamma   90.00
#
_symmetry.space_group_name_H-M   'P 1'
#
loop_
_entity.id
_entity.type
_entity.pdbx_description
1 polymer ?
#
loop_
_entity_poly.entity_id
_entity_poly.type
_entity_poly.pdbx_seq_one_letter_code
_entity_poly.pdbx_strand_id
1 'polypeptide(L)'
;MLQYSGAIWYPMVYDMPARAKEAFGVQKRQRQMDRCRQYIAQVGATWVIPSAGPPCFLDAELRDLNDDHGDPANIFPDQVVFLDQMRRHGHDGGLLMIPGSTADFTGSQLDSLTHPVPDPETIFTTGKAAYIEEYAARMAPVLAAQKASWAPAAGESLLPGLRALFEPIMSQTDQICDGIGYPVELRLSGPDHTETVVLDFPKRLVREPIADEKFRYGFAIPPELVRTVLRDNEPDWVNTIFLSTRFKAWRVGGYNEYLYTFFKCLTDERIAYADGWFAEAHDDSSSITLDGYQIQRRCPHLKADLSKFGVVEGNTLTCNLHGWQWNLDNGKCLTTKGHELATSPRTRSTD
;
A
#
# COMPACT_ATOMS: atom_id res chain seq x y z
N MET A 1 -2.57 -20.27 -4.81
CA MET A 1 -1.60 -19.17 -5.06
C MET A 1 -1.95 -18.01 -4.15
N LEU A 2 -0.94 -17.29 -3.65
CA LEU A 2 -1.14 -16.21 -2.68
C LEU A 2 -0.21 -15.03 -2.97
N GLN A 3 -0.75 -13.82 -2.99
CA GLN A 3 0.07 -12.61 -2.99
C GLN A 3 0.74 -12.45 -1.62
N TYR A 4 2.07 -12.56 -1.60
CA TYR A 4 2.85 -12.48 -0.36
C TYR A 4 3.62 -11.16 -0.19
N SER A 5 4.05 -10.56 -1.30
CA SER A 5 4.64 -9.22 -1.32
C SER A 5 3.58 -8.19 -1.69
N GLY A 6 3.47 -7.12 -0.90
CA GLY A 6 2.52 -6.04 -1.14
C GLY A 6 2.96 -5.11 -2.27
N ALA A 7 2.00 -4.65 -3.07
CA ALA A 7 2.17 -3.56 -4.03
C ALA A 7 1.83 -2.22 -3.35
N ILE A 8 2.78 -1.66 -2.60
CA ILE A 8 2.56 -0.44 -1.80
C ILE A 8 3.87 0.29 -1.55
N TRP A 9 3.82 1.62 -1.39
CA TRP A 9 5.01 2.47 -1.25
C TRP A 9 5.39 2.85 0.19
N TYR A 10 4.44 2.81 1.15
CA TYR A 10 4.74 3.17 2.54
C TYR A 10 5.58 2.08 3.22
N PRO A 11 6.64 2.38 4.00
CA PRO A 11 7.14 3.72 4.33
C PRO A 11 8.30 4.20 3.42
N MET A 12 8.64 3.45 2.36
CA MET A 12 9.83 3.66 1.51
C MET A 12 9.94 5.11 1.01
N VAL A 13 8.85 5.64 0.43
CA VAL A 13 8.80 6.99 -0.17
C VAL A 13 8.55 8.12 0.83
N TYR A 14 8.31 7.80 2.11
CA TYR A 14 7.93 8.83 3.08
C TYR A 14 9.16 9.57 3.60
N ASP A 15 9.09 10.90 3.64
CA ASP A 15 10.05 11.74 4.34
C ASP A 15 9.74 11.70 5.84
N MET A 16 10.56 10.96 6.59
CA MET A 16 10.42 10.74 8.02
C MET A 16 11.77 10.32 8.61
N PRO A 17 11.97 10.43 9.94
CA PRO A 17 13.22 10.01 10.58
C PRO A 17 13.58 8.57 10.25
N ALA A 18 14.86 8.31 9.95
CA ALA A 18 15.34 7.00 9.48
C ALA A 18 14.93 5.85 10.41
N ARG A 19 15.08 6.03 11.73
CA ARG A 19 14.67 5.06 12.74
C ARG A 19 13.16 4.74 12.72
N ALA A 20 12.33 5.75 12.42
CA ALA A 20 10.89 5.54 12.29
C ALA A 20 10.57 4.77 11.00
N LYS A 21 11.22 5.12 9.88
CA LYS A 21 11.08 4.41 8.60
C LYS A 21 11.46 2.94 8.74
N GLU A 22 12.58 2.66 9.40
CA GLU A 22 13.05 1.30 9.70
C GLU A 22 12.01 0.52 10.52
N ALA A 23 11.57 1.07 11.66
CA ALA A 23 10.59 0.42 12.52
C ALA A 23 9.27 0.13 11.80
N PHE A 24 8.75 1.09 11.02
CA PHE A 24 7.54 0.88 10.24
C PHE A 24 7.74 -0.11 9.09
N GLY A 25 8.93 -0.15 8.48
CA GLY A 25 9.31 -1.09 7.45
C GLY A 25 9.29 -2.53 7.98
N VAL A 26 10.00 -2.79 9.08
CA VAL A 26 10.04 -4.09 9.77
C VAL A 26 8.64 -4.54 10.15
N GLN A 27 7.88 -3.66 10.81
CA GLN A 27 6.50 -3.97 11.22
C GLN A 27 5.62 -4.32 10.00
N LYS A 28 5.75 -3.57 8.91
CA LYS A 28 4.95 -3.78 7.71
C LYS A 28 5.36 -5.05 6.96
N ARG A 29 6.65 -5.37 6.88
CA ARG A 29 7.16 -6.63 6.33
C ARG A 29 6.56 -7.80 7.12
N GLN A 30 6.63 -7.76 8.45
CA GLN A 30 6.10 -8.83 9.30
C GLN A 30 4.57 -8.98 9.18
N ARG A 31 3.81 -7.88 9.23
CA ARG A 31 2.33 -7.93 9.09
C ARG A 31 1.87 -8.54 7.77
N GLN A 32 2.60 -8.31 6.68
CA GLN A 32 2.31 -8.95 5.39
C GLN A 32 2.45 -10.47 5.51
N MET A 33 3.53 -10.95 6.14
CA MET A 33 3.76 -12.38 6.39
C MET A 33 2.66 -12.99 7.27
N ASP A 34 2.29 -12.32 8.36
CA ASP A 34 1.25 -12.77 9.28
C ASP A 34 -0.10 -12.90 8.56
N ARG A 35 -0.46 -11.89 7.76
CA ARG A 35 -1.68 -11.88 6.94
C ARG A 35 -1.70 -13.06 5.96
N CYS A 36 -0.59 -13.33 5.29
CA CYS A 36 -0.47 -14.44 4.36
C CYS A 36 -0.67 -15.80 5.06
N ARG A 37 -0.06 -16.00 6.23
CA ARG A 37 -0.27 -17.21 7.03
C ARG A 37 -1.71 -17.36 7.51
N GLN A 38 -2.37 -16.27 7.89
CA GLN A 38 -3.80 -16.30 8.25
C GLN A 38 -4.67 -16.77 7.08
N TYR A 39 -4.42 -16.30 5.84
CA TYR A 39 -5.15 -16.79 4.67
C TYR A 39 -4.94 -18.28 4.41
N ILE A 40 -3.69 -18.75 4.52
CA ILE A 40 -3.34 -20.17 4.36
C ILE A 40 -4.11 -21.03 5.37
N ALA A 41 -4.10 -20.62 6.64
CA ALA A 41 -4.81 -21.32 7.71
C ALA A 41 -6.34 -21.32 7.50
N GLN A 42 -6.92 -20.19 7.10
CA GLN A 42 -8.37 -20.06 6.89
C GLN A 42 -8.89 -20.96 5.76
N VAL A 43 -8.09 -21.17 4.71
CA VAL A 43 -8.46 -22.04 3.59
C VAL A 43 -8.04 -23.50 3.85
N GLY A 44 -7.18 -23.75 4.84
CA GLY A 44 -6.62 -25.09 5.10
C GLY A 44 -5.73 -25.58 3.96
N ALA A 45 -4.96 -24.67 3.35
CA ALA A 45 -4.21 -25.00 2.14
C ALA A 45 -3.04 -25.96 2.42
N THR A 46 -3.05 -27.12 1.76
CA THR A 46 -1.93 -28.09 1.77
C THR A 46 -0.71 -27.52 1.06
N TRP A 47 -0.91 -26.96 -0.13
CA TRP A 47 0.16 -26.41 -0.97
C TRP A 47 -0.03 -24.91 -1.19
N VAL A 48 1.07 -24.17 -1.07
CA VAL A 48 1.10 -22.71 -1.22
C VAL A 48 2.15 -22.34 -2.24
N ILE A 49 1.71 -21.69 -3.31
CA ILE A 49 2.58 -21.10 -4.32
C ILE A 49 2.62 -19.59 -4.04
N PRO A 50 3.74 -19.03 -3.56
CA PRO A 50 3.93 -17.60 -3.45
C PRO A 50 3.85 -16.97 -4.84
N SER A 51 3.03 -15.93 -4.99
CA SER A 51 2.81 -15.23 -6.26
C SER A 51 2.78 -13.72 -6.03
N ALA A 52 2.78 -12.95 -7.12
CA ALA A 52 2.72 -11.49 -7.11
C ALA A 52 3.80 -10.82 -6.23
N GLY A 53 5.07 -11.19 -6.46
CA GLY A 53 6.23 -10.59 -5.79
C GLY A 53 7.54 -11.36 -6.01
N PRO A 54 8.70 -10.75 -5.66
CA PRO A 54 8.82 -9.36 -5.25
C PRO A 54 8.66 -8.45 -6.48
N PRO A 55 8.27 -7.17 -6.30
CA PRO A 55 8.53 -6.18 -7.35
C PRO A 55 10.03 -6.13 -7.67
N CYS A 56 10.35 -5.86 -8.93
CA CYS A 56 11.73 -5.75 -9.39
C CYS A 56 11.95 -4.31 -9.91
N PHE A 57 12.75 -3.54 -9.17
CA PHE A 57 13.05 -2.15 -9.50
C PHE A 57 14.31 -2.10 -10.36
N LEU A 58 14.11 -2.07 -11.68
CA LEU A 58 15.19 -2.15 -12.68
C LEU A 58 15.78 -0.80 -13.07
N ASP A 59 15.11 0.28 -12.70
CA ASP A 59 15.62 1.62 -12.91
C ASP A 59 16.68 1.94 -11.86
N ALA A 60 17.80 2.54 -12.29
CA ALA A 60 18.90 2.90 -11.41
C ALA A 60 18.45 3.81 -10.24
N GLU A 61 17.46 4.69 -10.47
CA GLU A 61 16.92 5.58 -9.43
C GLU A 61 16.15 4.86 -8.32
N LEU A 62 15.71 3.61 -8.55
CA LEU A 62 14.89 2.82 -7.63
C LEU A 62 15.58 1.52 -7.20
N ARG A 63 16.85 1.33 -7.61
CA ARG A 63 17.59 0.07 -7.43
C ARG A 63 17.71 -0.34 -5.96
N ASP A 64 17.79 0.63 -5.07
CA ASP A 64 17.88 0.48 -3.61
C ASP A 64 16.62 -0.12 -2.97
N LEU A 65 15.47 -0.07 -3.66
CA LEU A 65 14.23 -0.68 -3.18
C LEU A 65 14.19 -2.20 -3.35
N ASN A 66 15.09 -2.80 -4.13
CA ASN A 66 15.15 -4.26 -4.23
C ASN A 66 15.67 -4.87 -2.92
N ASP A 67 15.02 -5.95 -2.47
CA ASP A 67 15.39 -6.63 -1.23
C ASP A 67 16.58 -7.58 -1.40
N ASP A 68 17.73 -7.10 -1.84
CA ASP A 68 18.91 -7.91 -2.12
C ASP A 68 20.14 -7.55 -1.25
N HIS A 69 19.93 -6.74 -0.22
CA HIS A 69 20.95 -6.35 0.76
C HIS A 69 20.66 -6.86 2.18
N GLY A 70 19.60 -7.65 2.35
CA GLY A 70 19.23 -8.22 3.66
C GLY A 70 18.68 -7.20 4.65
N ASP A 71 18.08 -6.11 4.16
CA ASP A 71 17.47 -5.09 5.02
C ASP A 71 16.15 -5.62 5.61
N PRO A 72 16.06 -5.82 6.95
CA PRO A 72 14.84 -6.30 7.58
C PRO A 72 13.67 -5.31 7.47
N ALA A 73 13.93 -4.04 7.16
CA ALA A 73 12.92 -3.01 6.97
C ALA A 73 12.40 -2.90 5.53
N ASN A 74 13.03 -3.58 4.56
CA ASN A 74 12.54 -3.60 3.19
C ASN A 74 11.19 -4.33 3.15
N ILE A 75 10.17 -3.71 2.55
CA ILE A 75 8.80 -4.25 2.53
C ILE A 75 8.51 -5.15 1.32
N PHE A 76 9.51 -5.44 0.49
CA PHE A 76 9.42 -6.20 -0.76
C PHE A 76 10.19 -7.53 -0.70
N PRO A 77 9.85 -8.42 0.26
CA PRO A 77 10.47 -9.73 0.41
C PRO A 77 10.29 -10.58 -0.84
N ASP A 78 11.24 -11.47 -1.10
CA ASP A 78 11.12 -12.50 -2.13
C ASP A 78 10.47 -13.81 -1.62
N GLN A 79 10.27 -14.76 -2.55
CA GLN A 79 9.57 -16.01 -2.27
C GLN A 79 10.33 -16.84 -1.22
N VAL A 80 11.66 -16.87 -1.24
CA VAL A 80 12.46 -17.67 -0.32
C VAL A 80 12.31 -17.15 1.11
N VAL A 81 12.27 -15.82 1.29
CA VAL A 81 11.96 -15.21 2.59
C VAL A 81 10.59 -15.65 3.10
N PHE A 82 9.56 -15.64 2.24
CA PHE A 82 8.22 -16.05 2.66
C PHE A 82 8.12 -17.56 2.94
N LEU A 83 8.77 -18.40 2.15
CA LEU A 83 8.82 -19.85 2.36
C LEU A 83 9.54 -20.22 3.66
N ASP A 84 10.62 -19.53 4.00
CA ASP A 84 11.27 -19.64 5.32
C ASP A 84 10.33 -19.20 6.45
N GLN A 85 9.57 -18.10 6.28
CA GLN A 85 8.54 -17.70 7.23
C GLN A 85 7.46 -18.77 7.43
N MET A 86 7.05 -19.49 6.38
CA MET A 86 6.10 -20.59 6.50
C MET A 86 6.69 -21.76 7.29
N ARG A 87 7.90 -22.21 6.94
CA ARG A 87 8.59 -23.33 7.61
C ARG A 87 8.77 -23.06 9.11
N ARG A 88 9.21 -21.86 9.48
CA ARG A 88 9.36 -21.44 10.90
C ARG A 88 8.05 -21.47 11.71
N HIS A 89 6.91 -21.48 11.03
CA HIS A 89 5.58 -21.56 11.64
C HIS A 89 4.89 -22.90 11.37
N GLY A 90 5.65 -23.95 11.03
CA GLY A 90 5.14 -25.31 10.93
C GLY A 90 4.35 -25.63 9.66
N HIS A 91 4.56 -24.87 8.58
CA HIS A 91 3.96 -25.18 7.27
C HIS A 91 5.05 -25.40 6.22
N ASP A 92 5.22 -26.66 5.81
CA ASP A 92 6.25 -27.09 4.85
C ASP A 92 5.72 -27.22 3.40
N GLY A 93 4.43 -26.97 3.17
CA GLY A 93 3.79 -27.11 1.86
C GLY A 93 4.03 -25.92 0.91
N GLY A 94 5.14 -25.21 1.06
CA GLY A 94 5.49 -24.08 0.21
C GLY A 94 6.21 -24.51 -1.06
N LEU A 95 5.78 -24.01 -2.22
CA LEU A 95 6.36 -24.35 -3.53
C LEU A 95 7.07 -23.13 -4.14
N LEU A 96 8.40 -23.20 -4.26
CA LEU A 96 9.17 -22.17 -4.96
C LEU A 96 8.99 -22.32 -6.48
N MET A 97 8.06 -21.57 -7.05
CA MET A 97 7.87 -21.54 -8.50
C MET A 97 8.47 -20.27 -9.11
N ILE A 98 9.31 -20.45 -10.13
CA ILE A 98 9.85 -19.38 -10.98
C ILE A 98 9.23 -19.45 -12.38
N PRO A 99 9.30 -18.39 -13.21
CA PRO A 99 8.81 -18.44 -14.59
C PRO A 99 9.35 -19.67 -15.34
N GLY A 100 8.45 -20.48 -15.91
CA GLY A 100 8.78 -21.75 -16.56
C GLY A 100 8.73 -22.99 -15.66
N SER A 101 8.47 -22.85 -14.36
CA SER A 101 8.23 -24.00 -13.48
C SER A 101 6.86 -24.62 -13.73
N THR A 102 6.75 -25.94 -13.56
CA THR A 102 5.49 -26.70 -13.67
C THR A 102 5.34 -27.60 -12.44
N ALA A 103 4.10 -27.78 -11.99
CA ALA A 103 3.76 -28.63 -10.86
C ALA A 103 2.51 -29.45 -11.19
N ASP A 104 2.58 -30.77 -11.03
CA ASP A 104 1.48 -31.70 -11.30
C ASP A 104 0.90 -32.23 -9.99
N PHE A 105 -0.43 -32.39 -9.95
CA PHE A 105 -1.14 -32.80 -8.75
C PHE A 105 -2.22 -33.85 -9.04
N THR A 106 -2.35 -34.81 -8.12
CA THR A 106 -3.50 -35.71 -8.02
C THR A 106 -4.24 -35.42 -6.72
N GLY A 107 -5.31 -34.63 -6.79
CA GLY A 107 -6.01 -34.13 -5.61
C GLY A 107 -5.10 -33.22 -4.78
N SER A 108 -4.82 -33.60 -3.53
CA SER A 108 -3.90 -32.87 -2.63
C SER A 108 -2.44 -33.36 -2.69
N GLN A 109 -2.18 -34.43 -3.43
CA GLN A 109 -0.84 -34.98 -3.61
C GLN A 109 -0.09 -34.18 -4.68
N LEU A 110 1.13 -33.76 -4.38
CA LEU A 110 2.07 -33.22 -5.37
C LEU A 110 2.78 -34.39 -6.05
N ASP A 111 2.54 -34.59 -7.33
CA ASP A 111 3.13 -35.68 -8.11
C ASP A 111 4.50 -35.28 -8.68
N SER A 112 4.64 -34.03 -9.11
CA SER A 112 5.88 -33.49 -9.66
C SER A 112 6.00 -31.98 -9.42
N LEU A 113 7.24 -31.50 -9.25
CA LEU A 113 7.60 -30.09 -9.35
C LEU A 113 8.89 -30.01 -10.17
N THR A 114 8.83 -29.37 -11.33
CA THR A 114 9.97 -29.24 -12.24
C THR A 114 10.27 -27.78 -12.55
N HIS A 115 11.56 -27.47 -12.64
CA HIS A 115 12.06 -26.12 -12.87
C HIS A 115 12.85 -26.04 -14.19
N PRO A 116 12.90 -24.86 -14.83
CA PRO A 116 13.71 -24.64 -16.02
C PRO A 116 15.21 -24.53 -15.72
N VAL A 117 15.59 -24.52 -14.44
CA VAL A 117 16.98 -24.51 -13.95
C VAL A 117 17.15 -25.57 -12.86
N PRO A 118 18.37 -26.11 -12.66
CA PRO A 118 18.59 -27.17 -11.66
C PRO A 118 18.32 -26.73 -10.21
N ASP A 119 18.66 -25.48 -9.87
CA ASP A 119 18.51 -24.95 -8.51
C ASP A 119 17.92 -23.52 -8.55
N PRO A 120 16.59 -23.36 -8.43
CA PRO A 120 15.95 -22.06 -8.46
C PRO A 120 16.20 -21.21 -7.19
N GLU A 121 16.59 -21.80 -6.06
CA GLU A 121 16.85 -21.04 -4.81
C GLU A 121 18.09 -20.14 -4.96
N THR A 122 19.06 -20.54 -5.77
CA THR A 122 20.27 -19.75 -6.03
C THR A 122 19.98 -18.37 -6.63
N ILE A 123 18.86 -18.22 -7.35
CA ILE A 123 18.41 -16.94 -7.91
C ILE A 123 18.13 -15.93 -6.78
N PHE A 124 17.62 -16.39 -5.64
CA PHE A 124 17.20 -15.51 -4.54
C PHE A 124 18.23 -15.39 -3.42
N THR A 125 19.11 -16.37 -3.28
CA THR A 125 20.08 -16.42 -2.18
C THR A 125 21.43 -15.81 -2.57
N THR A 126 22.21 -16.49 -3.41
CA THR A 126 23.56 -16.05 -3.79
C THR A 126 23.60 -15.24 -5.07
N GLY A 127 22.62 -15.42 -5.96
CA GLY A 127 22.60 -14.85 -7.31
C GLY A 127 21.72 -13.61 -7.47
N LYS A 128 21.00 -13.17 -6.42
CA LYS A 128 19.91 -12.17 -6.56
C LYS A 128 20.37 -10.84 -7.12
N ALA A 129 21.43 -10.26 -6.57
CA ALA A 129 21.95 -8.97 -7.02
C ALA A 129 22.41 -9.03 -8.49
N ALA A 130 23.12 -10.09 -8.87
CA ALA A 130 23.58 -10.31 -10.25
C ALA A 130 22.39 -10.51 -11.21
N TYR A 131 21.40 -11.30 -10.79
CA TYR A 131 20.17 -11.52 -11.57
C TYR A 131 19.42 -10.20 -11.84
N ILE A 132 19.28 -9.34 -10.82
CA ILE A 132 18.62 -8.03 -10.96
C ILE A 132 19.42 -7.14 -11.90
N GLU A 133 20.75 -7.10 -11.78
CA GLU A 133 21.62 -6.30 -12.65
C GLU A 133 21.53 -6.75 -14.12
N GLU A 134 21.62 -8.06 -14.38
CA GLU A 134 21.45 -8.62 -15.72
C GLU A 134 20.05 -8.33 -16.28
N TYR A 135 19.02 -8.38 -15.43
CA TYR A 135 17.67 -8.03 -15.85
C TYR A 135 17.54 -6.54 -16.15
N ALA A 136 18.12 -5.66 -15.34
CA ALA A 136 18.15 -4.23 -15.56
C ALA A 136 18.86 -3.89 -16.88
N ALA A 137 20.00 -4.52 -17.17
CA ALA A 137 20.72 -4.35 -18.43
C ALA A 137 19.87 -4.76 -19.65
N ARG A 138 19.14 -5.88 -19.58
CA ARG A 138 18.23 -6.33 -20.66
C ARG A 138 17.06 -5.37 -20.85
N MET A 139 16.54 -4.77 -19.78
CA MET A 139 15.37 -3.88 -19.83
C MET A 139 15.73 -2.42 -20.04
N ALA A 140 17.01 -2.03 -19.96
CA ALA A 140 17.45 -0.65 -20.10
C ALA A 140 16.90 0.06 -21.38
N PRO A 141 16.87 -0.58 -22.57
CA PRO A 141 16.27 0.06 -23.75
C PRO A 141 14.76 0.30 -23.62
N VAL A 142 14.04 -0.63 -22.96
CA VAL A 142 12.59 -0.52 -22.73
C VAL A 142 12.31 0.62 -21.75
N LEU A 143 13.09 0.71 -20.66
CA LEU A 143 12.98 1.80 -19.69
C LEU A 143 13.29 3.16 -20.31
N ALA A 144 14.34 3.24 -21.14
CA ALA A 144 14.70 4.46 -21.84
C ALA A 144 13.60 4.91 -22.82
N ALA A 145 13.03 3.98 -23.58
CA ALA A 145 11.89 4.27 -24.47
C ALA A 145 10.66 4.73 -23.68
N GLN A 146 10.36 4.10 -22.54
CA GLN A 146 9.26 4.51 -21.67
C GLN A 146 9.48 5.93 -21.12
N LYS A 147 10.67 6.23 -20.58
CA LYS A 147 11.03 7.57 -20.08
C LYS A 147 10.98 8.64 -21.18
N ALA A 148 11.38 8.29 -22.41
CA ALA A 148 11.32 9.20 -23.56
C ALA A 148 9.87 9.54 -23.98
N SER A 149 8.88 8.75 -23.58
CA SER A 149 7.46 9.05 -23.85
C SER A 149 6.82 10.01 -22.84
N TRP A 150 7.51 10.30 -21.73
CA TRP A 150 7.04 11.24 -20.72
C TRP A 150 7.00 12.66 -21.26
N ALA A 151 6.05 13.45 -20.77
CA ALA A 151 6.03 14.88 -21.04
C ALA A 151 7.29 15.55 -20.46
N PRO A 152 7.84 16.61 -21.09
CA PRO A 152 9.00 17.33 -20.57
C PRO A 152 8.77 17.89 -19.16
N ALA A 153 9.79 17.93 -18.31
CA ALA A 153 9.67 18.50 -16.95
C ALA A 153 9.38 20.01 -16.98
N ALA A 154 10.09 20.74 -17.84
CA ALA A 154 9.92 22.17 -18.07
C ALA A 154 8.60 22.49 -18.79
N GLY A 155 8.07 23.70 -18.56
CA GLY A 155 6.87 24.18 -19.24
C GLY A 155 6.09 25.19 -18.41
N GLU A 156 4.91 25.56 -18.92
CA GLU A 156 3.96 26.45 -18.24
C GLU A 156 3.53 25.88 -16.88
N SER A 157 2.99 26.75 -16.02
CA SER A 157 2.42 26.39 -14.72
C SER A 157 1.45 25.20 -14.85
N LEU A 158 1.56 24.26 -13.93
CA LEU A 158 0.68 23.10 -13.78
C LEU A 158 -0.63 23.45 -13.08
N LEU A 159 -0.70 24.59 -12.39
CA LEU A 159 -1.87 25.02 -11.63
C LEU A 159 -3.18 25.02 -12.45
N PRO A 160 -3.27 25.58 -13.68
CA PRO A 160 -4.50 25.56 -14.45
C PRO A 160 -4.97 24.14 -14.80
N GLY A 161 -4.04 23.23 -15.17
CA GLY A 161 -4.36 21.84 -15.48
C GLY A 161 -4.83 21.06 -14.25
N LEU A 162 -4.20 21.29 -13.10
CA LEU A 162 -4.59 20.68 -11.83
C LEU A 162 -5.94 21.22 -11.32
N ARG A 163 -6.25 22.51 -11.53
CA ARG A 163 -7.59 23.09 -11.29
C ARG A 163 -8.65 22.37 -12.11
N ALA A 164 -8.42 22.29 -13.42
CA ALA A 164 -9.37 21.66 -14.35
C ALA A 164 -9.63 20.18 -14.03
N LEU A 165 -8.61 19.46 -13.56
CA LEU A 165 -8.76 18.06 -13.14
C LEU A 165 -9.48 17.93 -11.79
N PHE A 166 -9.00 18.62 -10.75
CA PHE A 166 -9.39 18.29 -9.38
C PHE A 166 -10.61 19.05 -8.87
N GLU A 167 -10.82 20.31 -9.24
CA GLU A 167 -11.94 21.10 -8.70
C GLU A 167 -13.32 20.51 -9.03
N PRO A 168 -13.58 20.00 -10.26
CA PRO A 168 -14.83 19.32 -10.57
C PRO A 168 -15.05 18.07 -9.70
N ILE A 169 -14.00 17.27 -9.47
CA ILE A 169 -14.08 16.07 -8.62
C ILE A 169 -14.31 16.44 -7.16
N MET A 170 -13.59 17.44 -6.63
CA MET A 170 -13.79 17.93 -5.25
C MET A 170 -15.21 18.45 -5.03
N SER A 171 -15.81 19.11 -6.03
CA SER A 171 -17.16 19.66 -5.93
C SER A 171 -18.27 18.60 -5.86
N GLN A 172 -17.97 17.36 -6.25
CA GLN A 172 -18.93 16.25 -6.31
C GLN A 172 -19.02 15.42 -5.02
N THR A 173 -18.09 15.59 -4.08
CA THR A 173 -18.05 14.77 -2.86
C THR A 173 -17.75 15.62 -1.61
N ASP A 174 -18.75 15.73 -0.75
CA ASP A 174 -18.55 16.30 0.58
C ASP A 174 -17.83 15.31 1.50
N GLN A 175 -18.20 14.02 1.44
CA GLN A 175 -17.69 13.00 2.36
C GLN A 175 -16.17 12.82 2.22
N ILE A 176 -15.64 12.75 1.00
CA ILE A 176 -14.20 12.57 0.77
C ILE A 176 -13.45 13.86 1.10
N CYS A 177 -13.94 15.03 0.64
CA CYS A 177 -13.28 16.31 0.95
C CYS A 177 -13.22 16.60 2.44
N ASP A 178 -14.33 16.38 3.16
CA ASP A 178 -14.43 16.60 4.60
C ASP A 178 -13.62 15.54 5.38
N GLY A 179 -13.59 14.30 4.89
CA GLY A 179 -12.75 13.21 5.43
C GLY A 179 -11.24 13.48 5.25
N ILE A 180 -10.85 14.19 4.19
CA ILE A 180 -9.48 14.71 4.04
C ILE A 180 -9.26 15.86 5.03
N GLY A 181 -10.14 16.86 5.01
CA GLY A 181 -10.30 17.89 6.04
C GLY A 181 -9.17 18.93 6.16
N TYR A 182 -8.15 18.88 5.31
CA TYR A 182 -7.01 19.80 5.35
C TYR A 182 -6.52 20.13 3.92
N PRO A 183 -5.91 21.30 3.71
CA PRO A 183 -5.14 21.56 2.50
C PRO A 183 -3.95 20.58 2.37
N VAL A 184 -3.67 20.14 1.14
CA VAL A 184 -2.57 19.23 0.81
C VAL A 184 -1.61 19.91 -0.16
N GLU A 185 -0.32 19.89 0.17
CA GLU A 185 0.73 20.51 -0.64
C GLU A 185 1.26 19.54 -1.71
N LEU A 186 1.31 20.00 -2.95
CA LEU A 186 2.00 19.35 -4.06
C LEU A 186 3.22 20.19 -4.44
N ARG A 187 4.43 19.69 -4.13
CA ARG A 187 5.70 20.29 -4.56
C ARG A 187 6.14 19.67 -5.87
N LEU A 188 6.19 20.48 -6.92
CA LEU A 188 6.50 20.07 -8.28
C LEU A 188 7.83 20.69 -8.65
N SER A 189 8.91 19.94 -8.49
CA SER A 189 10.28 20.45 -8.69
C SER A 189 11.07 19.50 -9.57
N GLY A 190 11.64 20.04 -10.64
CA GLY A 190 12.47 19.34 -11.61
C GLY A 190 13.37 20.31 -12.37
N PRO A 191 14.13 19.84 -13.36
CA PRO A 191 14.94 20.71 -14.20
C PRO A 191 14.07 21.82 -14.84
N ASP A 192 14.45 23.07 -14.59
CA ASP A 192 13.81 24.27 -15.14
C ASP A 192 12.32 24.46 -14.79
N HIS A 193 11.82 23.78 -13.75
CA HIS A 193 10.47 23.99 -13.22
C HIS A 193 10.45 23.83 -11.70
N THR A 194 9.91 24.83 -11.01
CA THR A 194 9.67 24.75 -9.56
C THR A 194 8.35 25.47 -9.27
N GLU A 195 7.38 24.69 -8.82
CA GLU A 195 6.04 25.15 -8.50
C GLU A 195 5.55 24.43 -7.26
N THR A 196 4.73 25.12 -6.46
CA THR A 196 3.96 24.49 -5.39
C THR A 196 2.50 24.78 -5.65
N VAL A 197 1.67 23.75 -5.59
CA VAL A 197 0.22 23.83 -5.76
C VAL A 197 -0.44 23.24 -4.53
N VAL A 198 -1.49 23.88 -4.04
CA VAL A 198 -2.24 23.44 -2.87
C VAL A 198 -3.61 22.94 -3.30
N LEU A 199 -3.92 21.70 -2.91
CA LEU A 199 -5.26 21.12 -2.99
C LEU A 199 -5.99 21.46 -1.69
N ASP A 200 -6.81 22.53 -1.70
CA ASP A 200 -7.55 23.02 -0.55
C ASP A 200 -8.90 22.30 -0.45
N PHE A 201 -8.89 21.06 0.06
CA PHE A 201 -10.10 20.23 0.20
C PHE A 201 -11.23 20.89 1.00
N PRO A 202 -10.99 21.57 2.14
CA PRO A 202 -12.06 22.30 2.84
C PRO A 202 -12.76 23.34 1.98
N LYS A 203 -12.03 24.02 1.08
CA LYS A 203 -12.60 25.00 0.15
C LYS A 203 -13.00 24.42 -1.20
N ARG A 204 -12.65 23.18 -1.50
CA ARG A 204 -12.83 22.50 -2.80
C ARG A 204 -12.17 23.31 -3.94
N LEU A 205 -10.95 23.81 -3.69
CA LEU A 205 -10.20 24.65 -4.62
C LEU A 205 -8.77 24.15 -4.81
N VAL A 206 -8.21 24.38 -5.99
CA VAL A 206 -6.79 24.22 -6.26
C VAL A 206 -6.16 25.61 -6.40
N ARG A 207 -5.10 25.89 -5.66
CA ARG A 207 -4.56 27.25 -5.55
C ARG A 207 -3.07 27.33 -5.34
N GLU A 208 -2.55 28.54 -5.50
CA GLU A 208 -1.22 28.93 -5.05
C GLU A 208 -1.06 28.76 -3.52
N PRO A 209 0.18 28.52 -3.03
CA PRO A 209 0.45 28.45 -1.60
C PRO A 209 0.27 29.81 -0.95
N ILE A 210 -0.24 29.82 0.28
CA ILE A 210 -0.28 31.00 1.13
C ILE A 210 1.03 31.03 1.94
N ALA A 211 1.62 32.22 2.09
CA ALA A 211 2.83 32.40 2.89
C ALA A 211 2.65 31.83 4.31
N ASP A 212 3.65 31.08 4.79
CA ASP A 212 3.70 30.44 6.10
C ASP A 212 2.59 29.42 6.40
N GLU A 213 1.83 29.00 5.40
CA GLU A 213 0.84 27.94 5.54
C GLU A 213 1.52 26.60 5.89
N LYS A 214 0.95 25.89 6.87
CA LYS A 214 1.46 24.59 7.32
C LYS A 214 0.58 23.47 6.80
N PHE A 215 1.20 22.49 6.18
CA PHE A 215 0.49 21.36 5.59
C PHE A 215 0.62 20.11 6.43
N ARG A 216 -0.53 19.47 6.66
CA ARG A 216 -0.58 18.18 7.37
C ARG A 216 -0.14 17.03 6.46
N TYR A 217 -0.45 17.11 5.17
CA TYR A 217 -0.09 16.12 4.17
C TYR A 217 0.56 16.83 2.99
N GLY A 218 1.50 16.17 2.34
CA GLY A 218 2.01 16.66 1.07
C GLY A 218 2.82 15.64 0.31
N PHE A 219 3.03 15.95 -0.95
CA PHE A 219 3.73 15.14 -1.92
C PHE A 219 4.76 15.99 -2.66
N ALA A 220 5.95 15.44 -2.90
CA ALA A 220 6.87 15.98 -3.88
C ALA A 220 6.91 15.02 -5.07
N ILE A 221 6.49 15.51 -6.24
CA ILE A 221 6.33 14.71 -7.46
C ILE A 221 7.10 15.39 -8.60
N PRO A 222 7.92 14.65 -9.37
CA PRO A 222 8.56 15.19 -10.56
C PRO A 222 7.52 15.78 -11.54
N PRO A 223 7.70 17.02 -12.03
CA PRO A 223 6.73 17.69 -12.92
C PRO A 223 6.41 16.90 -14.18
N GLU A 224 7.37 16.20 -14.76
CA GLU A 224 7.19 15.35 -15.95
C GLU A 224 6.15 14.26 -15.73
N LEU A 225 6.08 13.67 -14.53
CA LEU A 225 5.08 12.64 -14.21
C LEU A 225 3.68 13.27 -14.16
N VAL A 226 3.55 14.44 -13.51
CA VAL A 226 2.27 15.17 -13.43
C VAL A 226 1.81 15.64 -14.80
N ARG A 227 2.70 16.19 -15.62
CA ARG A 227 2.39 16.60 -17.00
C ARG A 227 1.97 15.42 -17.86
N THR A 228 2.62 14.26 -17.68
CA THR A 228 2.30 13.03 -18.42
C THR A 228 0.89 12.56 -18.09
N VAL A 229 0.54 12.42 -16.81
CA VAL A 229 -0.81 11.97 -16.41
C VAL A 229 -1.90 12.97 -16.77
N LEU A 230 -1.61 14.28 -16.78
CA LEU A 230 -2.55 15.30 -17.25
C LEU A 230 -2.75 15.23 -18.76
N ARG A 231 -1.67 15.08 -19.55
CA ARG A 231 -1.73 14.90 -21.01
C ARG A 231 -2.57 13.67 -21.37
N ASP A 232 -2.37 12.59 -20.63
CA ASP A 232 -2.96 11.28 -20.92
C ASP A 232 -4.35 11.11 -20.27
N ASN A 233 -4.82 12.10 -19.50
CA ASN A 233 -6.08 12.07 -18.74
C ASN A 233 -6.19 10.84 -17.84
N GLU A 234 -5.09 10.50 -17.15
CA GLU A 234 -5.04 9.31 -16.30
C GLU A 234 -5.99 9.43 -15.10
N PRO A 235 -6.93 8.49 -14.94
CA PRO A 235 -8.01 8.62 -13.96
C PRO A 235 -7.63 8.14 -12.55
N ASP A 236 -6.42 7.60 -12.38
CA ASP A 236 -5.95 6.93 -11.17
C ASP A 236 -4.44 7.19 -10.99
N TRP A 237 -4.14 8.19 -10.16
CA TRP A 237 -2.77 8.55 -9.82
C TRP A 237 -2.12 7.59 -8.82
N VAL A 238 -2.91 6.81 -8.09
CA VAL A 238 -2.39 5.73 -7.25
C VAL A 238 -1.66 4.71 -8.12
N ASN A 239 -2.28 4.27 -9.21
CA ASN A 239 -1.70 3.26 -10.11
C ASN A 239 -0.61 3.81 -11.02
N THR A 240 -0.71 5.07 -11.46
CA THR A 240 0.22 5.66 -12.43
C THR A 240 1.42 6.35 -11.80
N ILE A 241 1.21 7.14 -10.73
CA ILE A 241 2.29 7.87 -10.04
C ILE A 241 2.73 7.13 -8.78
N PHE A 242 1.82 6.81 -7.86
CA PHE A 242 2.25 6.37 -6.52
C PHE A 242 2.83 4.95 -6.50
N LEU A 243 2.30 4.02 -7.29
CA LEU A 243 2.91 2.70 -7.45
C LEU A 243 4.26 2.74 -8.21
N SER A 244 4.59 3.85 -8.89
CA SER A 244 5.93 4.01 -9.49
C SER A 244 7.02 4.23 -8.44
N THR A 245 6.66 4.60 -7.20
CA THR A 245 7.58 4.97 -6.11
C THR A 245 8.50 6.18 -6.39
N ARG A 246 8.32 6.90 -7.51
CA ARG A 246 9.14 8.06 -7.93
C ARG A 246 8.70 9.40 -7.32
N PHE A 247 8.19 9.37 -6.12
CA PHE A 247 7.70 10.55 -5.42
C PHE A 247 8.14 10.49 -3.96
N LYS A 248 8.01 11.61 -3.26
CA LYS A 248 8.12 11.65 -1.81
C LYS A 248 6.78 12.05 -1.20
N ALA A 249 6.49 11.55 -0.01
CA ALA A 249 5.30 11.94 0.75
C ALA A 249 5.68 12.30 2.19
N TRP A 250 4.95 13.22 2.80
CA TRP A 250 5.07 13.49 4.23
C TRP A 250 3.69 13.63 4.84
N ARG A 251 3.62 13.37 6.15
CA ARG A 251 2.40 13.59 6.92
C ARG A 251 2.70 13.93 8.37
N VAL A 252 1.84 14.76 8.95
CA VAL A 252 1.73 14.98 10.39
C VAL A 252 0.50 14.22 10.89
N GLY A 253 0.73 13.15 11.66
CA GLY A 253 -0.33 12.28 12.17
C GLY A 253 -0.60 11.03 11.30
N GLY A 254 -1.80 10.48 11.45
CA GLY A 254 -2.19 9.17 10.88
C GLY A 254 -2.36 9.14 9.36
N TYR A 255 -2.56 7.92 8.84
CA TYR A 255 -2.96 7.68 7.45
C TYR A 255 -4.35 8.29 7.16
N ASN A 256 -4.54 8.81 5.95
CA ASN A 256 -5.84 9.30 5.50
C ASN A 256 -6.27 8.52 4.25
N GLU A 257 -7.28 7.68 4.40
CA GLU A 257 -7.80 6.86 3.31
C GLU A 257 -8.59 7.66 2.28
N TYR A 258 -9.30 8.72 2.68
CA TYR A 258 -10.00 9.60 1.77
C TYR A 258 -9.03 10.28 0.80
N LEU A 259 -7.83 10.66 1.29
CA LEU A 259 -6.78 11.22 0.45
C LEU A 259 -6.28 10.21 -0.59
N TYR A 260 -6.08 8.95 -0.18
CA TYR A 260 -5.73 7.87 -1.11
C TYR A 260 -6.84 7.63 -2.13
N THR A 261 -8.10 7.57 -1.68
CA THR A 261 -9.27 7.33 -2.54
C THR A 261 -9.47 8.47 -3.54
N PHE A 262 -9.28 9.72 -3.13
CA PHE A 262 -9.35 10.87 -4.04
C PHE A 262 -8.38 10.72 -5.21
N PHE A 263 -7.10 10.44 -4.96
CA PHE A 263 -6.12 10.22 -6.03
C PHE A 263 -6.35 8.95 -6.86
N LYS A 264 -7.17 8.01 -6.37
CA LYS A 264 -7.58 6.81 -7.10
C LYS A 264 -8.79 7.04 -8.00
N CYS A 265 -9.60 8.05 -7.69
CA CYS A 265 -10.91 8.27 -8.28
C CYS A 265 -11.01 9.64 -8.97
N LEU A 266 -10.23 9.86 -10.02
CA LEU A 266 -10.13 11.16 -10.70
C LEU A 266 -11.08 11.29 -11.91
N THR A 267 -12.23 10.63 -11.85
CA THR A 267 -13.32 10.77 -12.83
C THR A 267 -14.66 10.79 -12.12
N ASP A 268 -15.67 11.42 -12.73
CA ASP A 268 -17.03 11.54 -12.18
C ASP A 268 -17.61 10.19 -11.73
N GLU A 269 -17.49 9.16 -12.58
CA GLU A 269 -17.98 7.82 -12.26
C GLU A 269 -17.25 7.19 -11.06
N ARG A 270 -15.93 7.34 -10.99
CA ARG A 270 -15.11 6.73 -9.93
C ARG A 270 -15.33 7.40 -8.59
N ILE A 271 -15.46 8.73 -8.57
CA ILE A 271 -15.66 9.47 -7.33
C ILE A 271 -17.07 9.22 -6.78
N ALA A 272 -18.10 9.20 -7.64
CA ALA A 272 -19.46 8.87 -7.24
C ALA A 272 -19.57 7.43 -6.70
N TYR A 273 -18.88 6.47 -7.33
CA TYR A 273 -18.81 5.09 -6.81
C TYR A 273 -18.16 5.03 -5.42
N ALA A 274 -17.06 5.74 -5.22
CA ALA A 274 -16.36 5.78 -3.93
C ALA A 274 -17.24 6.41 -2.84
N ASP A 275 -17.96 7.48 -3.15
CA ASP A 275 -18.89 8.15 -2.24
C ASP A 275 -20.02 7.21 -1.81
N GLY A 276 -20.65 6.52 -2.77
CA GLY A 276 -21.67 5.51 -2.48
C GLY A 276 -21.15 4.37 -1.60
N TRP A 277 -19.92 3.90 -1.86
CA TRP A 277 -19.28 2.88 -1.04
C TRP A 277 -19.05 3.34 0.41
N PHE A 278 -18.60 4.59 0.62
CA PHE A 278 -18.42 5.14 1.97
C PHE A 278 -19.77 5.37 2.69
N ALA A 279 -20.83 5.72 1.96
CA ALA A 279 -22.18 5.86 2.53
C ALA A 279 -22.78 4.51 2.95
N GLU A 280 -22.54 3.44 2.18
CA GLU A 280 -23.02 2.08 2.49
C GLU A 280 -22.25 1.39 3.63
N ALA A 281 -21.03 1.85 3.94
CA ALA A 281 -20.15 1.27 4.94
C ALA A 281 -20.62 1.46 6.41
N HIS A 282 -21.93 1.59 6.68
CA HIS A 282 -22.50 1.78 8.01
C HIS A 282 -23.36 0.61 8.54
N ASP A 283 -23.37 -0.58 7.90
CA ASP A 283 -23.99 -1.77 8.51
C ASP A 283 -23.05 -2.44 9.53
N ASP A 284 -23.24 -2.09 10.81
CA ASP A 284 -22.48 -2.58 11.96
C ASP A 284 -23.31 -3.49 12.89
N SER A 285 -24.39 -4.09 12.38
CA SER A 285 -25.41 -4.78 13.19
C SER A 285 -24.96 -6.07 13.90
N SER A 286 -23.79 -6.61 13.60
CA SER A 286 -23.30 -7.87 14.19
C SER A 286 -22.09 -7.66 15.11
N SER A 287 -22.10 -8.32 16.28
CA SER A 287 -20.99 -8.32 17.25
C SER A 287 -20.40 -9.72 17.45
N ILE A 288 -19.15 -9.77 17.91
CA ILE A 288 -18.38 -10.97 18.24
C ILE A 288 -17.67 -10.79 19.58
N THR A 289 -17.32 -11.89 20.22
CA THR A 289 -16.42 -11.89 21.39
C THR A 289 -15.01 -12.20 20.92
N LEU A 290 -14.03 -11.35 21.26
CA LEU A 290 -12.62 -11.53 20.94
C LEU A 290 -11.76 -11.19 22.16
N ASP A 291 -11.01 -12.16 22.67
CA ASP A 291 -10.22 -12.08 23.92
C ASP A 291 -10.99 -11.50 25.14
N GLY A 292 -12.28 -11.86 25.23
CA GLY A 292 -13.18 -11.41 26.30
C GLY A 292 -13.80 -10.02 26.07
N TYR A 293 -13.42 -9.29 25.03
CA TYR A 293 -14.10 -8.06 24.64
C TYR A 293 -15.27 -8.38 23.71
N GLN A 294 -16.40 -7.69 23.88
CA GLN A 294 -17.47 -7.70 22.88
C GLN A 294 -17.20 -6.56 21.90
N ILE A 295 -17.05 -6.86 20.61
CA ILE A 295 -16.76 -5.87 19.57
C ILE A 295 -17.70 -6.05 18.38
N GLN A 296 -17.94 -5.01 17.59
CA GLN A 296 -18.55 -5.19 16.28
C GLN A 296 -17.71 -6.15 15.42
N ARG A 297 -18.36 -6.99 14.62
CA ARG A 297 -17.68 -8.01 13.79
C ARG A 297 -16.91 -7.40 12.64
N ARG A 298 -17.45 -6.34 12.04
CA ARG A 298 -16.89 -5.72 10.85
C ARG A 298 -16.01 -4.57 11.25
N CYS A 299 -14.76 -4.63 10.78
CA CYS A 299 -13.77 -3.57 10.93
C CYS A 299 -14.33 -2.23 10.42
N PRO A 300 -14.32 -1.16 11.23
CA PRO A 300 -14.82 0.16 10.83
C PRO A 300 -14.11 0.81 9.62
N HIS A 301 -12.97 0.28 9.18
CA HIS A 301 -12.23 0.73 8.00
C HIS A 301 -12.80 0.12 6.70
N LEU A 302 -12.43 -1.13 6.38
CA LEU A 302 -12.82 -1.82 5.13
C LEU A 302 -13.60 -3.11 5.39
N LYS A 303 -14.39 -3.15 6.48
CA LYS A 303 -15.33 -4.24 6.82
C LYS A 303 -14.71 -5.65 6.86
N ALA A 304 -13.39 -5.72 7.08
CA ALA A 304 -12.69 -6.96 7.41
C ALA A 304 -13.43 -7.67 8.55
N ASP A 305 -13.62 -8.99 8.43
CA ASP A 305 -14.22 -9.78 9.51
C ASP A 305 -13.21 -9.91 10.65
N LEU A 306 -13.41 -9.16 11.74
CA LEU A 306 -12.52 -9.12 12.90
C LEU A 306 -12.48 -10.45 13.66
N SER A 307 -13.48 -11.34 13.45
CA SER A 307 -13.39 -12.72 14.00
C SER A 307 -12.31 -13.55 13.31
N LYS A 308 -11.92 -13.16 12.09
CA LYS A 308 -10.93 -13.85 11.28
C LYS A 308 -9.58 -13.16 11.26
N PHE A 309 -9.59 -11.83 11.27
CA PHE A 309 -8.39 -11.00 11.09
C PHE A 309 -8.05 -10.14 12.30
N GLY A 310 -8.86 -10.14 13.35
CA GLY A 310 -8.57 -9.41 14.58
C GLY A 310 -7.54 -10.15 15.44
N VAL A 311 -6.50 -9.45 15.87
CA VAL A 311 -5.52 -9.92 16.85
C VAL A 311 -5.50 -8.94 18.02
N VAL A 312 -5.65 -9.47 19.23
CA VAL A 312 -5.65 -8.68 20.46
C VAL A 312 -4.32 -8.84 21.17
N GLU A 313 -3.67 -7.72 21.46
CA GLU A 313 -2.45 -7.65 22.27
C GLU A 313 -2.71 -6.64 23.41
N GLY A 314 -2.88 -7.16 24.63
CA GLY A 314 -3.28 -6.34 25.78
C GLY A 314 -4.69 -5.76 25.57
N ASN A 315 -4.77 -4.43 25.44
CA ASN A 315 -6.03 -3.71 25.14
C ASN A 315 -6.05 -3.15 23.70
N THR A 316 -5.13 -3.58 22.83
CA THR A 316 -5.08 -3.10 21.44
C THR A 316 -5.55 -4.20 20.50
N LEU A 317 -6.60 -3.92 19.74
CA LEU A 317 -7.01 -4.74 18.61
C LEU A 317 -6.27 -4.28 17.37
N THR A 318 -5.61 -5.20 16.67
CA THR A 318 -5.08 -5.00 15.32
C THR A 318 -5.90 -5.80 14.31
N CYS A 319 -6.42 -5.15 13.28
CA CYS A 319 -6.96 -5.85 12.10
C CYS A 319 -5.81 -6.21 11.17
N ASN A 320 -5.36 -7.47 11.19
CA ASN A 320 -4.23 -7.96 10.41
C ASN A 320 -4.42 -7.90 8.89
N LEU A 321 -5.66 -7.70 8.42
CA LEU A 321 -5.92 -7.53 7.00
C LEU A 321 -5.30 -6.23 6.44
N HIS A 322 -5.47 -5.12 7.19
CA HIS A 322 -5.07 -3.78 6.76
C HIS A 322 -4.12 -3.07 7.74
N GLY A 323 -3.80 -3.69 8.88
CA GLY A 323 -2.91 -3.17 9.91
C GLY A 323 -3.49 -2.05 10.78
N TRP A 324 -4.81 -1.83 10.74
CA TRP A 324 -5.49 -0.82 11.53
C TRP A 324 -5.62 -1.25 12.99
N GLN A 325 -5.56 -0.28 13.90
CA GLN A 325 -5.53 -0.52 15.33
C GLN A 325 -6.57 0.28 16.09
N TRP A 326 -7.14 -0.32 17.14
CA TRP A 326 -8.10 0.30 18.04
C TRP A 326 -7.75 -0.01 19.49
N ASN A 327 -8.01 0.95 20.37
CA ASN A 327 -8.01 0.72 21.80
C ASN A 327 -9.36 0.08 22.18
N LEU A 328 -9.32 -1.12 22.76
CA LEU A 328 -10.50 -1.91 23.13
C LEU A 328 -11.21 -1.41 24.39
N ASP A 329 -10.59 -0.55 25.19
CA ASP A 329 -11.23 -0.02 26.40
C ASP A 329 -12.21 1.12 26.08
N ASN A 330 -11.99 1.82 24.96
CA ASN A 330 -12.79 3.00 24.56
C ASN A 330 -13.19 3.05 23.09
N GLY A 331 -12.81 2.06 22.28
CA GLY A 331 -13.15 1.97 20.86
C GLY A 331 -12.37 2.93 19.95
N LYS A 332 -11.48 3.76 20.50
CA LYS A 332 -10.79 4.80 19.73
C LYS A 332 -9.88 4.17 18.68
N CYS A 333 -10.00 4.59 17.42
CA CYS A 333 -9.03 4.24 16.39
C CYS A 333 -7.68 4.89 16.70
N LEU A 334 -6.64 4.06 16.67
CA LEU A 334 -5.25 4.46 16.92
C LEU A 334 -4.50 4.77 15.62
N THR A 335 -5.04 4.35 14.47
CA THR A 335 -4.41 4.52 13.14
C THR A 335 -4.74 5.87 12.51
N THR A 336 -5.99 6.32 12.63
CA THR A 336 -6.44 7.64 12.15
C THR A 336 -7.59 8.16 13.00
N LYS A 337 -8.03 9.39 12.75
CA LYS A 337 -9.18 10.00 13.43
C LYS A 337 -10.48 9.48 12.79
N GLY A 338 -11.48 9.13 13.60
CA GLY A 338 -12.72 8.48 13.15
C GLY A 338 -12.62 6.95 13.18
N HIS A 339 -13.58 6.26 12.56
CA HIS A 339 -13.65 4.79 12.49
C HIS A 339 -13.66 4.13 13.88
N GLU A 340 -14.39 4.72 14.82
CA GLU A 340 -14.56 4.19 16.16
C GLU A 340 -15.08 2.74 16.10
N LEU A 341 -14.43 1.88 16.88
CA LEU A 341 -14.86 0.51 17.06
C LEU A 341 -15.88 0.46 18.19
N ALA A 342 -17.10 0.03 17.90
CA ALA A 342 -18.04 -0.34 18.94
C ALA A 342 -17.46 -1.51 19.72
N THR A 343 -17.14 -1.26 20.99
CA THR A 343 -16.57 -2.22 21.92
C THR A 343 -17.20 -2.07 23.29
N SER A 344 -17.34 -3.19 23.99
CA SER A 344 -17.71 -3.23 25.40
C SER A 344 -16.57 -3.85 26.21
N PRO A 345 -16.37 -3.42 27.47
CA PRO A 345 -15.24 -3.85 28.30
C PRO A 345 -15.15 -5.37 28.43
N ARG A 346 -13.92 -5.84 28.63
CA ARG A 346 -13.63 -7.26 28.85
C ARG A 346 -14.55 -7.83 29.92
N THR A 347 -15.34 -8.84 29.58
CA THR A 347 -16.07 -9.60 30.59
C THR A 347 -15.03 -10.23 31.51
N ARG A 348 -14.91 -9.70 32.74
CA ARG A 348 -14.02 -10.30 33.73
C ARG A 348 -14.59 -11.68 34.05
N SER A 349 -13.80 -12.73 33.84
CA SER A 349 -14.11 -14.02 34.46
C SER A 349 -14.23 -13.76 35.95
N THR A 350 -15.36 -14.15 36.52
CA THR A 350 -15.53 -14.22 37.97
C THR A 350 -14.97 -15.57 38.37
N ASP A 351 -13.65 -15.62 38.53
CA ASP A 351 -12.98 -16.73 39.21
C ASP A 351 -12.94 -16.44 40.71
#